data_AF-A0A7V9HQB7-F1
#
_entry.id   AF-A0A7V9HQB7-F1
#
_cell.length_a   1.000
_cell.length_b   1.000
_cell.length_c   1.000
_cell.angle_alpha   90.00
_cell.angle_beta   90.00
_cell.angle_gamma   90.00
#
_symmetry.space_group_name_H-M   'P 1'
#
loop_
_entity.id
_entity.type
_entity.pdbx_description
1 polymer ?
#
loop_
_entity_poly.entity_id
_entity_poly.type
_entity_poly.pdbx_seq_one_letter_code
_entity_poly.pdbx_strand_id
1 'polypeptide(L)' 'MPMLPLASLADLLPFSSTFYGAITGVAFLVGIYGHAAKMPKLTLLAIFVVFLSTVMTMLAVSNYEGGLPSDVKGETR' A
#
# COMPACT_ATOMS: atom_id res chain seq x y z
N MET A 1 17.56 23.83 5.81
CA MET A 1 17.07 22.71 6.64
C MET A 1 17.12 21.47 5.76
N PRO A 2 17.91 20.43 6.08
CA PRO A 2 18.00 19.24 5.23
C PRO A 2 16.63 18.56 5.19
N MET A 3 16.05 18.49 4.00
CA MET A 3 14.82 17.75 3.78
C MET A 3 15.20 16.27 3.81
N LEU A 4 14.64 15.49 4.74
CA LEU A 4 14.77 14.03 4.73
C LEU A 4 14.36 13.53 3.34
N PRO A 5 15.19 12.72 2.65
CA PRO A 5 14.93 12.34 1.29
C PRO A 5 13.76 11.34 1.29
N LEU A 6 12.55 11.82 1.01
CA LEU A 6 11.40 10.98 0.67
C LEU A 6 11.77 9.93 -0.39
N ALA A 7 12.71 10.26 -1.28
CA ALA A 7 13.30 9.37 -2.28
C ALA A 7 13.90 8.09 -1.68
N SER A 8 14.59 8.18 -0.54
CA SER A 8 15.24 7.01 0.08
C SER A 8 14.25 6.01 0.67
N LEU A 9 13.06 6.46 1.09
CA LEU A 9 12.03 5.57 1.62
C LEU A 9 11.25 4.89 0.49
N ALA A 10 11.05 5.59 -0.64
CA ALA A 10 10.40 5.04 -1.83
C ALA A 10 11.22 3.90 -2.48
N ASP A 11 12.55 4.00 -2.51
CA ASP A 11 13.42 2.93 -3.03
C ASP A 11 13.42 1.65 -2.17
N LEU A 12 13.14 1.78 -0.87
CA LEU A 12 13.05 0.65 0.06
C LEU A 12 11.69 -0.06 0.02
N LEU A 13 10.69 0.59 -0.58
CA LEU A 13 9.31 0.11 -0.62
C LEU A 13 9.12 -0.86 -1.80
N PRO A 14 8.59 -2.08 -1.58
CA PRO A 14 8.37 -3.02 -2.68
C PRO A 14 7.41 -2.41 -3.70
N PHE A 15 7.83 -2.25 -4.96
CA PHE A 15 6.97 -1.75 -6.05
C PHE A 15 5.87 -2.74 -6.48
N SER A 16 5.73 -3.88 -5.79
CA SER A 16 4.70 -4.87 -6.08
C SER A 16 3.37 -4.47 -5.44
N SER A 17 2.39 -4.12 -6.26
CA SER A 17 1.00 -3.91 -5.82
C SER A 17 0.43 -5.14 -5.08
N THR A 18 0.91 -6.34 -5.41
CA THR A 18 0.55 -7.59 -4.73
C THR A 18 1.01 -7.60 -3.27
N PHE A 19 2.16 -7.02 -2.95
CA PHE A 19 2.68 -6.97 -1.58
C PHE A 19 1.77 -6.13 -0.66
N TYR A 20 1.45 -4.90 -1.06
CA TYR A 20 0.51 -4.06 -0.29
C TYR A 20 -0.91 -4.61 -0.29
N GLY A 21 -1.33 -5.26 -1.38
CA GLY A 21 -2.59 -5.98 -1.45
C GLY A 21 -2.68 -7.09 -0.39
N ALA A 22 -1.61 -7.87 -0.23
CA ALA A 22 -1.53 -8.90 0.79
C ALA A 22 -1.57 -8.33 2.21
N ILE A 23 -0.81 -7.28 2.50
CA ILE A 23 -0.82 -6.60 3.81
C ILE A 23 -2.24 -6.09 4.13
N THR A 24 -2.89 -5.47 3.16
CA THR A 24 -4.25 -4.94 3.29
C THR A 24 -5.24 -6.07 3.57
N GLY A 25 -5.16 -7.18 2.83
CA GLY A 25 -6.02 -8.34 3.03
C GLY A 25 -5.87 -8.97 4.41
N VAL A 26 -4.63 -9.17 4.87
CA VAL A 26 -4.36 -9.72 6.21
C VAL A 26 -4.87 -8.78 7.31
N ALA A 27 -4.57 -7.48 7.21
CA ALA A 27 -5.02 -6.49 8.17
C ALA A 27 -6.55 -6.41 8.24
N PHE A 28 -7.23 -6.51 7.10
CA PHE A 28 -8.69 -6.54 7.05
C PHE A 28 -9.27 -7.75 7.79
N LEU A 29 -8.72 -8.96 7.58
CA LEU A 29 -9.13 -10.16 8.31
C LEU A 29 -8.90 -10.03 9.83
N VAL A 30 -7.76 -9.47 10.23
CA VAL A 30 -7.46 -9.18 11.64
C VAL A 30 -8.46 -8.17 12.22
N GLY A 31 -8.87 -7.17 11.43
CA GLY A 31 -9.88 -6.20 11.82
C GLY A 31 -11.25 -6.83 12.06
N ILE A 32 -11.69 -7.71 11.16
CA ILE A 32 -12.94 -8.50 11.31
C ILE A 32 -12.87 -9.34 12.58
N TYR A 33 -11.76 -10.06 12.77
CA TYR A 33 -11.55 -10.87 13.98
C TYR A 33 -11.60 -10.00 15.24
N GLY A 34 -10.88 -8.88 15.27
CA GLY A 34 -10.88 -7.95 16.38
C GLY A 34 -12.27 -7.39 16.68
N HIS A 35 -13.06 -7.09 15.64
CA HIS A 35 -14.43 -6.64 15.80
C HIS A 35 -15.33 -7.74 16.40
N ALA A 36 -15.27 -8.96 15.86
CA ALA A 36 -16.03 -10.11 16.35
C ALA A 36 -15.67 -10.47 17.80
N ALA A 37 -14.39 -10.40 18.15
CA ALA A 37 -13.87 -10.64 19.50
C ALA A 37 -14.09 -9.45 20.46
N LYS A 38 -14.75 -8.37 20.03
CA LYS A 38 -14.97 -7.13 20.82
C LYS A 38 -13.67 -6.53 21.36
N MET A 39 -12.61 -6.58 20.57
CA MET A 39 -11.28 -6.03 20.87
C MET A 39 -11.04 -4.72 20.10
N PRO A 40 -11.53 -3.57 20.59
CA PRO A 40 -11.52 -2.30 19.84
C PRO A 40 -10.12 -1.82 19.49
N LYS A 41 -9.12 -2.09 20.35
CA LYS A 41 -7.72 -1.74 20.09
C LYS A 41 -7.14 -2.50 18.90
N LEU A 42 -7.50 -3.78 18.75
CA LEU A 42 -7.04 -4.61 17.63
C LEU A 42 -7.71 -4.18 16.32
N THR A 43 -9.00 -3.85 16.36
CA THR A 43 -9.71 -3.28 15.21
C THR A 43 -9.10 -1.94 14.77
N LEU A 44 -8.79 -1.05 15.72
CA LEU A 44 -8.13 0.23 15.41
C LEU A 44 -6.75 0.03 14.78
N LEU A 45 -5.95 -0.91 15.31
CA LEU A 45 -4.65 -1.25 14.73
C LEU A 45 -4.79 -1.77 13.29
N ALA A 46 -5.75 -2.66 13.05
CA ALA A 46 -6.03 -3.19 11.72
C ALA A 46 -6.41 -2.08 10.73
N ILE A 47 -7.31 -1.17 11.12
CA ILE A 47 -7.70 -0.01 10.30
C ILE A 47 -6.48 0.86 9.98
N PHE A 48 -5.64 1.13 10.98
CA PHE A 48 -4.44 1.93 10.80
C PHE A 48 -3.47 1.28 9.81
N VAL A 49 -3.27 -0.03 9.89
CA VAL A 49 -2.39 -0.76 8.97
C VAL A 49 -2.93 -0.74 7.53
N VAL A 50 -4.25 -0.93 7.35
CA VAL A 50 -4.90 -0.80 6.02
C VAL A 50 -4.68 0.60 5.44
N PHE A 51 -4.90 1.64 6.25
CA PHE A 51 -4.71 3.01 5.83
C PHE A 51 -3.25 3.29 5.45
N LEU A 52 -2.30 2.88 6.29
CA LEU A 52 -0.87 3.04 6.03
C LEU A 52 -0.42 2.32 4.76
N SER A 53 -0.87 1.07 4.56
CA SER A 53 -0.62 0.28 3.35
C SER A 53 -1.11 0.99 2.09
N THR A 54 -2.29 1.62 2.18
CA THR A 54 -2.86 2.41 1.07
C THR A 54 -1.99 3.62 0.74
N VAL A 55 -1.55 4.37 1.75
CA VAL A 55 -0.64 5.50 1.55
C VAL A 55 0.68 5.06 0.94
N MET A 56 1.28 3.96 1.44
CA MET A 56 2.52 3.41 0.87
C MET A 56 2.35 2.97 -0.58
N THR A 57 1.19 2.39 -0.92
CA THR A 57 0.87 2.03 -2.31
C THR A 57 0.80 3.26 -3.20
N MET A 58 0.15 4.34 -2.75
CA MET A 58 0.09 5.59 -3.52
C MET A 58 1.47 6.20 -3.73
N LEU A 59 2.35 6.17 -2.71
CA LEU A 59 3.73 6.64 -2.83
C LEU A 59 4.56 5.74 -3.78
N ALA A 60 4.39 4.43 -3.70
CA ALA A 60 5.08 3.49 -4.60
C ALA A 60 4.64 3.71 -6.06
N VAL A 61 3.34 3.93 -6.30
CA VAL A 61 2.79 4.21 -7.63
C VAL A 61 3.22 5.58 -8.15
N SER A 62 3.25 6.62 -7.31
CA SER A 62 3.64 7.97 -7.75
C SER A 62 5.11 8.07 -8.16
N ASN A 63 5.96 7.18 -7.63
CA ASN A 63 7.38 7.09 -7.97
C ASN A 63 7.67 5.97 -8.99
N TYR A 64 6.66 5.30 -9.51
CA TYR A 64 6.84 4.25 -10.51
C TYR A 64 7.10 4.89 -11.89
N GLU A 65 8.37 4.90 -12.30
CA GLU A 65 8.81 5.39 -13.62
C GLU A 65 8.57 4.38 -14.76
N GLY A 66 8.06 3.18 -14.45
CA GLY A 66 7.64 2.21 -15.44
C GLY A 66 6.37 2.71 -16.13
N GLY A 67 6.48 3.18 -17.38
CA GLY A 67 5.30 3.47 -18.19
C GLY A 67 4.33 2.27 -18.23
N LEU A 68 3.06 2.54 -18.56
CA LEU A 68 2.07 1.49 -18.77
C LEU A 68 2.66 0.41 -19.69
N PRO A 69 2.46 -0.88 -19.38
CA PRO A 69 2.89 -1.97 -20.24
C PRO A 69 2.47 -1.69 -21.69
N SER A 70 3.36 -1.94 -22.65
CA SER A 70 3.13 -1.63 -24.07
C SER A 70 1.89 -2.31 -24.66
N ASP A 71 1.41 -3.35 -23.98
CA ASP A 71 0.18 -4.11 -24.20
C ASP A 71 -1.11 -3.39 -23.75
N VAL A 72 -1.01 -2.35 -22.92
CA VAL A 72 -2.14 -1.50 -22.49
C VAL A 72 -2.22 -0.20 -23.31
N LYS A 73 -1.11 0.19 -23.95
CA LYS A 73 -1.05 1.34 -24.85
C LYS A 73 -1.62 0.93 -26.20
N GLY A 74 -2.95 0.94 -26.30
CA GLY A 74 -3.70 0.60 -27.51
C GLY A 74 -3.00 1.08 -28.77
N GLU A 75 -2.82 0.15 -29.70
CA GLU A 75 -2.37 0.36 -31.08
C GLU A 75 -3.32 1.35 -31.77
N THR A 76 -3.11 2.65 -31.60
CA THR A 76 -3.61 3.66 -32.52
C THR A 76 -2.76 3.57 -33.78
N ARG A 77 -3.20 2.71 -34.69
CA ARG A 77 -2.96 2.90 -36.13
C ARG A 77 -3.55 4.23 -36.58
#